data_AF-A0A430BKT1-F1
#
_entry.id   AF-A0A430BKT1-F1
#
_cell.length_a   1.000
_cell.length_b   1.000
_cell.length_c   1.000
_cell.angle_alpha   90.00
_cell.angle_beta   90.00
_cell.angle_gamma   90.00
#
_symmetry.space_group_name_H-M   'P 1'
#
loop_
_entity.id
_entity.type
_entity.pdbx_description
1 polymer ?
#
loop_
_entity_poly.entity_id
_entity_poly.type
_entity_poly.pdbx_seq_one_letter_code
_entity_poly.pdbx_strand_id
1 'polypeptide(L)'
;MTLGKDEFAFHFDTERGIDAQRLGIFLQRAAKVARDNGADLRIVAIEEGSLDVVARVTKAAAKKVGDEFAANPVKTSAASSVLVGVVIKGLAMVMAPAESGATPLAKAGAEIVEKEHVQSITIISQVDQVIVMDPAIADEVRRAERRSRAPALPSYRETQRMIADGGEITGFVAEMDGDLYFRPDGHRFAVPIDMQTSEAADALYPGAHFRVRGELILRRERPYALIVSSAFRI
;
A
#
# COMPACT_ATOMS: atom_id res chain seq x y z
N MET A 1 -7.42 17.08 25.63
CA MET A 1 -7.59 17.77 24.33
C MET A 1 -9.06 18.14 24.11
N THR A 2 -9.36 19.36 23.66
CA THR A 2 -10.72 19.79 23.28
C THR A 2 -10.74 20.09 21.78
N LEU A 3 -11.36 19.22 20.97
CA LEU A 3 -11.40 19.34 19.51
C LEU A 3 -12.59 20.18 19.04
N GLY A 4 -12.46 20.90 17.92
CA GLY A 4 -13.56 21.52 17.18
C GLY A 4 -14.43 20.50 16.41
N LYS A 5 -15.58 20.94 15.89
CA LYS A 5 -16.51 20.10 15.08
C LYS A 5 -15.95 19.73 13.71
N ASP A 6 -15.01 20.52 13.23
CA ASP A 6 -14.27 20.37 11.98
C ASP A 6 -12.87 19.75 12.20
N GLU A 7 -12.59 19.29 13.42
CA GLU A 7 -11.28 18.80 13.83
C GLU A 7 -11.35 17.35 14.32
N PHE A 8 -10.23 16.66 14.12
CA PHE A 8 -9.95 15.37 14.70
C PHE A 8 -8.45 15.29 14.99
N ALA A 9 -8.01 14.35 15.83
CA ALA A 9 -6.60 14.11 16.07
C ALA A 9 -6.19 12.70 15.65
N PHE A 10 -4.95 12.58 15.20
CA PHE A 10 -4.22 11.31 15.26
C PHE A 10 -3.51 11.25 16.60
N HIS A 11 -3.99 10.38 17.47
CA HIS A 11 -3.38 10.07 18.76
C HIS A 11 -2.42 8.90 18.59
N PHE A 12 -1.13 9.15 18.80
CA PHE A 12 -0.11 8.12 18.79
C PHE A 12 0.28 7.77 20.22
N ASP A 13 -0.10 6.59 20.67
CA ASP A 13 0.20 6.12 22.02
C ASP A 13 1.69 5.74 22.13
N THR A 14 2.53 6.68 22.55
CA THR A 14 3.98 6.51 22.70
C THR A 14 4.52 7.37 23.85
N GLU A 15 5.53 6.85 24.55
CA GLU A 15 6.28 7.57 25.58
C GLU A 15 7.57 8.21 25.05
N ARG A 16 7.99 7.86 23.83
CA ARG A 16 9.32 8.21 23.28
C ARG A 16 9.28 9.16 22.08
N GLY A 17 8.08 9.52 21.64
CA GLY A 17 7.85 10.29 20.42
C GLY A 17 7.96 9.43 19.16
N ILE A 18 7.87 10.10 18.00
CA ILE A 18 7.93 9.47 16.67
C ILE A 18 8.95 10.23 15.83
N ASP A 19 9.78 9.50 15.09
CA ASP A 19 10.66 10.08 14.08
C ASP A 19 9.91 11.02 13.12
N ALA A 20 10.43 12.23 12.96
CA ALA A 20 9.78 13.29 12.19
C ALA A 20 9.59 12.93 10.71
N GLN A 21 10.50 12.14 10.12
CA GLN A 21 10.37 11.70 8.73
C GLN A 21 9.23 10.71 8.59
N ARG A 22 9.11 9.73 9.50
CA ARG A 22 8.00 8.76 9.51
C ARG A 22 6.66 9.44 9.74
N LEU A 23 6.59 10.36 10.69
CA LEU A 23 5.40 11.17 10.93
C LEU A 23 5.02 11.99 9.69
N GLY A 24 5.99 12.66 9.06
CA GLY A 24 5.78 13.44 7.84
C GLY A 24 5.23 12.60 6.70
N ILE A 25 5.76 11.39 6.49
CA ILE A 25 5.25 10.44 5.48
C ILE A 25 3.81 10.05 5.79
N PHE A 26 3.51 9.67 7.03
CA PHE A 26 2.15 9.31 7.45
C PHE A 26 1.16 10.44 7.17
N LEU A 27 1.47 11.67 7.61
CA LEU A 27 0.60 12.84 7.43
C LEU A 27 0.40 13.20 5.95
N GLN A 28 1.43 13.08 5.11
CA GLN A 28 1.28 13.27 3.66
C GLN A 28 0.33 12.26 3.02
N ARG A 29 0.38 10.99 3.46
CA ARG A 29 -0.54 9.94 2.99
C ARG A 29 -1.96 10.18 3.50
N ALA A 30 -2.13 10.57 4.76
CA ALA A 30 -3.42 10.92 5.33
C ALA A 30 -4.05 12.12 4.60
N ALA A 31 -3.27 13.16 4.31
CA ALA A 31 -3.73 14.32 3.54
C ALA A 31 -4.12 13.95 2.09
N LYS A 32 -3.50 12.93 1.50
CA LYS A 32 -3.95 12.41 0.21
C LYS A 32 -5.33 11.74 0.32
N VAL A 33 -5.54 10.91 1.33
CA VAL A 33 -6.83 10.24 1.55
C VAL A 33 -7.94 11.25 1.83
N ALA A 34 -7.68 12.29 2.63
CA ALA A 34 -8.62 13.39 2.84
C ALA A 34 -9.02 14.06 1.51
N ARG A 35 -8.04 14.35 0.63
CA ARG A 35 -8.30 14.96 -0.69
C ARG A 35 -9.11 14.06 -1.61
N ASP A 36 -8.81 12.76 -1.60
CA ASP A 36 -9.58 11.76 -2.33
C ASP A 36 -11.03 11.66 -1.80
N ASN A 37 -11.29 12.12 -0.57
CA ASN A 37 -12.60 12.26 0.06
C ASN A 37 -13.17 13.71 0.01
N GLY A 38 -12.62 14.58 -0.84
CA GLY A 38 -13.15 15.93 -1.07
C GLY A 38 -12.76 16.98 -0.01
N ALA A 39 -11.75 16.71 0.81
CA ALA A 39 -11.29 17.61 1.86
C ALA A 39 -9.78 17.85 1.86
N ASP A 40 -9.37 19.03 2.29
CA ASP A 40 -7.97 19.32 2.62
C ASP A 40 -7.76 19.12 4.12
N LEU A 41 -6.62 18.52 4.47
CA LEU A 41 -6.20 18.27 5.84
C LEU A 41 -5.15 19.31 6.24
N ARG A 42 -5.43 20.08 7.29
CA ARG A 42 -4.48 21.06 7.84
C ARG A 42 -4.11 20.71 9.26
N ILE A 43 -2.82 20.55 9.53
CA ILE A 43 -2.33 20.37 10.89
C ILE A 43 -2.40 21.72 11.62
N VAL A 44 -3.06 21.75 12.77
CA VAL A 44 -3.30 22.97 13.56
C VAL A 44 -2.58 22.98 14.89
N ALA A 45 -2.26 21.81 15.44
CA ALA A 45 -1.49 21.68 16.67
C ALA A 45 -0.76 20.32 16.73
N ILE A 46 0.31 20.29 17.52
CA ILE A 46 0.98 19.08 18.02
C ILE A 46 1.06 19.25 19.54
N GLU A 47 0.39 18.39 20.30
CA GLU A 47 0.31 18.51 21.77
C GLU A 47 1.24 17.50 22.48
N GLU A 48 1.79 17.88 23.65
CA GLU A 48 2.64 17.02 24.49
C GLU A 48 1.81 15.97 25.26
N GLY A 49 2.29 14.73 25.27
CA GLY A 49 1.63 13.52 25.77
C GLY A 49 2.01 12.31 24.92
N SER A 50 1.15 11.30 24.85
CA SER A 50 1.07 10.49 23.62
C SER A 50 0.80 11.45 22.46
N LEU A 51 1.67 11.45 21.45
CA LEU A 51 1.75 12.50 20.44
C LEU A 51 0.38 12.70 19.77
N ASP A 52 -0.24 13.86 19.98
CA ASP A 52 -1.51 14.22 19.36
C ASP A 52 -1.28 15.18 18.20
N VAL A 53 -1.63 14.74 16.99
CA VAL A 53 -1.60 15.60 15.80
C VAL A 53 -3.01 16.03 15.47
N VAL A 54 -3.35 17.26 15.84
CA VAL A 54 -4.66 17.84 15.60
C VAL A 54 -4.74 18.34 14.16
N ALA A 55 -5.75 17.86 13.44
CA ALA A 55 -6.00 18.21 12.06
C ALA A 55 -7.41 18.79 11.89
N ARG A 56 -7.48 19.86 11.11
CA ARG A 56 -8.73 20.47 10.67
C ARG A 56 -9.05 20.05 9.24
N VAL A 57 -10.30 19.69 9.03
CA VAL A 57 -10.85 19.30 7.73
C VAL A 57 -11.49 20.52 7.09
N THR A 58 -10.97 20.93 5.93
CA THR A 58 -11.54 22.02 5.14
C THR A 58 -12.04 21.49 3.79
N LYS A 59 -13.12 22.07 3.25
CA LYS A 59 -13.62 21.68 1.92
C LYS A 59 -12.54 21.93 0.86
N ALA A 60 -12.24 20.93 0.04
CA ALA A 60 -11.30 21.10 -1.07
C ALA A 60 -11.89 22.03 -2.14
N ALA A 61 -11.07 22.92 -2.71
CA ALA A 61 -11.52 23.93 -3.68
C ALA A 61 -11.90 23.36 -5.07
N ALA A 62 -11.78 22.05 -5.32
CA ALA A 62 -11.90 21.46 -6.65
C ALA A 62 -13.22 20.70 -6.92
N LYS A 63 -14.10 21.36 -7.69
CA LYS A 63 -15.08 20.94 -8.74
C LYS A 63 -15.76 19.55 -8.82
N LYS A 64 -15.56 18.59 -7.91
CA LYS A 64 -16.24 17.28 -7.93
C LYS A 64 -16.78 16.88 -6.56
N VAL A 65 -17.76 17.62 -6.06
CA VAL A 65 -18.73 17.07 -5.10
C VAL A 65 -20.10 17.58 -5.55
N GLY A 66 -20.96 16.63 -5.91
CA GLY A 66 -22.23 16.86 -6.58
C GLY A 66 -23.23 17.70 -5.80
N ASP A 67 -24.31 18.04 -6.51
CA ASP A 67 -25.30 19.08 -6.23
C ASP A 67 -26.02 19.00 -4.86
N GLU A 68 -25.84 17.95 -4.07
CA GLU A 68 -26.46 17.80 -2.75
C GLU A 68 -25.93 18.79 -1.69
N PHE A 69 -24.65 19.20 -1.77
CA PHE A 69 -24.09 20.18 -0.83
C PHE A 69 -24.34 21.64 -1.23
N ALA A 70 -24.64 21.89 -2.52
CA ALA A 70 -24.98 23.23 -3.01
C ALA A 70 -26.44 23.60 -2.71
N ALA A 71 -27.33 22.60 -2.64
CA ALA A 71 -28.77 22.81 -2.48
C ALA A 71 -29.22 23.20 -1.06
N ASN A 72 -28.42 22.92 -0.02
CA ASN A 72 -28.79 23.22 1.37
C ASN A 72 -27.59 23.74 2.19
N PRO A 73 -27.39 25.06 2.31
CA PRO A 73 -26.41 25.65 3.22
C PRO A 73 -26.92 25.66 4.67
N VAL A 74 -27.61 24.58 5.10
CA VAL A 74 -28.15 24.47 6.46
C VAL A 74 -27.00 24.15 7.40
N LYS A 75 -26.49 25.21 8.04
CA LYS A 75 -25.61 25.22 9.21
C LYS A 75 -24.20 24.69 8.92
N THR A 76 -23.28 25.64 8.69
CA THR A 76 -21.82 25.45 8.59
C THR A 76 -21.23 24.49 9.62
N SER A 77 -21.83 24.36 10.82
CA SER A 77 -21.34 23.45 11.86
C SER A 77 -21.74 21.98 11.69
N ALA A 78 -22.89 21.67 11.07
CA ALA A 78 -23.31 20.29 10.81
C ALA A 78 -22.64 19.73 9.54
N ALA A 79 -22.47 20.59 8.53
CA ALA A 79 -21.72 20.28 7.32
C ALA A 79 -20.27 19.89 7.62
N SER A 80 -19.61 20.61 8.52
CA SER A 80 -18.22 20.30 8.91
C SER A 80 -18.08 18.98 9.65
N SER A 81 -18.98 18.67 10.59
CA SER A 81 -18.93 17.39 11.31
C SER A 81 -19.20 16.19 10.40
N VAL A 82 -20.09 16.35 9.41
CA VAL A 82 -20.31 15.32 8.38
C VAL A 82 -19.05 15.11 7.54
N LEU A 83 -18.38 16.19 7.12
CA LEU A 83 -17.15 16.10 6.34
C LEU A 83 -16.02 15.43 7.14
N VAL A 84 -15.85 15.76 8.42
CA VAL A 84 -14.93 15.06 9.33
C VAL A 84 -15.25 13.58 9.39
N GLY A 85 -16.52 13.21 9.60
CA GLY A 85 -16.95 11.81 9.64
C GLY A 85 -16.63 11.04 8.35
N VAL A 86 -16.82 11.66 7.18
CA VAL A 86 -16.45 11.08 5.88
C VAL A 86 -14.94 10.86 5.78
N VAL A 87 -14.13 11.84 6.19
CA VAL A 87 -12.66 11.73 6.17
C VAL A 87 -12.17 10.64 7.12
N ILE A 88 -12.68 10.60 8.36
CA ILE A 88 -12.34 9.56 9.35
C ILE A 88 -12.69 8.17 8.81
N LYS A 89 -13.89 8.02 8.24
CA LYS A 89 -14.31 6.73 7.64
C LYS A 89 -13.41 6.34 6.48
N GLY A 90 -13.04 7.28 5.62
CA GLY A 90 -12.10 7.06 4.52
C GLY A 90 -10.72 6.63 5.02
N LEU A 91 -10.19 7.30 6.04
CA LEU A 91 -8.92 6.96 6.69
C LEU A 91 -8.95 5.57 7.32
N ALA A 92 -9.99 5.26 8.10
CA ALA A 92 -10.17 3.95 8.71
C ALA A 92 -10.28 2.84 7.65
N MET A 93 -11.04 3.08 6.57
CA MET A 93 -11.22 2.10 5.49
C MET A 93 -9.90 1.78 4.78
N VAL A 94 -9.04 2.77 4.52
CA VAL A 94 -7.76 2.51 3.84
C VAL A 94 -6.70 1.98 4.80
N MET A 95 -6.86 2.19 6.11
CA MET A 95 -5.99 1.64 7.16
C MET A 95 -6.34 0.18 7.48
N ALA A 96 -7.59 -0.21 7.27
CA ALA A 96 -8.05 -1.58 7.47
C ALA A 96 -7.29 -2.57 6.56
N PRO A 97 -6.89 -3.74 7.08
CA PRO A 97 -6.29 -4.79 6.28
C PRO A 97 -7.27 -5.28 5.20
N ALA A 98 -6.85 -5.21 3.94
CA ALA A 98 -7.67 -5.61 2.80
C ALA A 98 -7.03 -6.76 2.02
N GLU A 99 -7.86 -7.64 1.45
CA GLU A 99 -7.40 -8.74 0.59
C GLU A 99 -6.67 -8.25 -0.66
N SER A 100 -7.01 -7.04 -1.14
CA SER A 100 -6.38 -6.39 -2.30
C SER A 100 -4.97 -5.85 -2.02
N GLY A 101 -4.46 -6.02 -0.81
CA GLY A 101 -3.15 -5.57 -0.38
C GLY A 101 -3.19 -4.32 0.51
N ALA A 102 -2.06 -4.03 1.14
CA ALA A 102 -1.92 -2.90 2.06
C ALA A 102 -1.82 -1.57 1.31
N THR A 103 -2.62 -0.57 1.72
CA THR A 103 -2.56 0.78 1.15
C THR A 103 -1.28 1.52 1.60
N PRO A 104 -0.83 2.57 0.88
CA PRO A 104 0.31 3.36 1.30
C PRO A 104 0.17 4.00 2.69
N LEU A 105 -1.05 4.37 3.10
CA LEU A 105 -1.29 4.91 4.44
C LEU A 105 -1.18 3.81 5.51
N ALA A 106 -1.80 2.65 5.28
CA ALA A 106 -1.69 1.49 6.17
C ALA A 106 -0.23 1.06 6.39
N LYS A 107 0.57 1.03 5.32
CA LYS A 107 2.01 0.71 5.40
C LYS A 107 2.80 1.71 6.24
N ALA A 108 2.50 3.01 6.10
CA ALA A 108 3.14 4.05 6.90
C ALA A 108 2.75 3.95 8.38
N GLY A 109 1.48 3.66 8.67
CA GLY A 109 1.01 3.44 10.05
C GLY A 109 1.65 2.21 10.69
N ALA A 110 1.70 1.08 9.97
CA ALA A 110 2.36 -0.13 10.43
C ALA A 110 3.85 0.09 10.72
N GLU A 111 4.56 0.84 9.86
CA GLU A 111 5.96 1.17 10.10
C GLU A 111 6.19 2.01 11.36
N ILE A 112 5.29 2.94 11.67
CA ILE A 112 5.35 3.73 12.93
C ILE A 112 5.18 2.82 14.15
N VAL A 113 4.17 1.95 14.16
CA VAL A 113 3.93 1.00 15.26
C VAL A 113 5.11 0.06 15.47
N GLU A 114 5.65 -0.49 14.39
CA GLU A 114 6.76 -1.46 14.45
C GLU A 114 8.09 -0.84 14.89
N LYS A 115 8.40 0.40 14.46
CA LYS A 115 9.75 0.98 14.65
C LYS A 115 9.83 1.98 15.80
N GLU A 116 8.72 2.63 16.16
CA GLU A 116 8.72 3.78 17.08
C GLU A 116 8.13 3.45 18.46
N HIS A 117 7.91 2.16 18.77
CA HIS A 117 7.29 1.72 20.04
C HIS A 117 5.91 2.35 20.30
N VAL A 118 5.19 2.68 19.22
CA VAL A 118 3.82 3.21 19.30
C VAL A 118 2.88 2.03 19.54
N GLN A 119 2.12 2.06 20.63
CA GLN A 119 1.19 0.99 20.99
C GLN A 119 -0.08 1.03 20.15
N SER A 120 -0.53 2.22 19.76
CA SER A 120 -1.67 2.39 18.87
C SER A 120 -1.65 3.74 18.16
N ILE A 121 -2.30 3.79 17.01
CA ILE A 121 -2.70 5.02 16.32
C ILE A 121 -4.22 5.07 16.36
N THR A 122 -4.75 6.05 17.08
CA THR A 122 -6.19 6.25 17.26
C THR A 122 -6.61 7.55 16.58
N ILE A 123 -7.70 7.51 15.82
CA ILE A 123 -8.34 8.74 15.33
C ILE A 123 -9.38 9.17 16.36
N ILE A 124 -9.21 10.35 16.95
CA ILE A 124 -10.10 10.91 17.96
C ILE A 124 -10.86 12.09 17.37
N SER A 125 -12.18 12.11 17.49
CA SER A 125 -13.04 13.23 17.12
C SER A 125 -13.92 13.63 18.31
N GLN A 126 -14.76 14.65 18.16
CA GLN A 126 -15.74 15.02 19.20
C GLN A 126 -16.75 13.91 19.53
N VAL A 127 -17.03 13.01 18.58
CA VAL A 127 -18.16 12.06 18.66
C VAL A 127 -17.73 10.61 18.73
N ASP A 128 -16.51 10.30 18.31
CA ASP A 128 -16.05 8.93 18.14
C ASP A 128 -14.53 8.83 18.25
N GLN A 129 -14.06 7.65 18.63
CA GLN A 129 -12.66 7.26 18.65
C GLN A 129 -12.49 5.90 17.97
N VAL A 130 -11.54 5.81 17.05
CA VAL A 130 -11.32 4.59 16.27
C VAL A 130 -9.83 4.26 16.28
N ILE A 131 -9.48 3.08 16.83
CA ILE A 131 -8.14 2.53 16.68
C ILE A 131 -7.98 2.10 15.22
N VAL A 132 -7.05 2.72 14.50
CA VAL A 132 -6.80 2.44 13.08
C VAL A 132 -5.51 1.67 12.85
N MET A 133 -4.64 1.60 13.85
CA MET A 133 -3.43 0.79 13.82
C MET A 133 -3.03 0.39 15.24
N ASP A 134 -2.66 -0.87 15.41
CA ASP A 134 -2.03 -1.43 16.59
C ASP A 134 -1.08 -2.56 16.12
N PRO A 135 -0.33 -3.25 17.00
CA PRO A 135 0.57 -4.32 16.57
C PRO A 135 -0.11 -5.45 15.79
N ALA A 136 -1.35 -5.82 16.13
CA ALA A 136 -2.07 -6.89 15.44
C ALA A 136 -2.49 -6.46 14.02
N ILE A 137 -2.98 -5.23 13.87
CA ILE A 137 -3.33 -4.65 12.57
C ILE A 137 -2.07 -4.46 11.72
N ALA A 138 -0.95 -4.03 12.30
CA ALA A 138 0.32 -3.89 11.60
C ALA A 138 0.78 -5.23 11.01
N ASP A 139 0.70 -6.32 11.79
CA ASP A 139 0.99 -7.67 11.31
C ASP A 139 0.07 -8.10 10.17
N GLU A 140 -1.22 -7.76 10.21
CA GLU A 140 -2.17 -8.01 9.13
C GLU A 140 -1.83 -7.21 7.87
N VAL A 141 -1.44 -5.95 8.00
CA VAL A 141 -0.96 -5.10 6.90
C VAL A 141 0.28 -5.73 6.25
N ARG A 142 1.22 -6.26 7.04
CA ARG A 142 2.39 -6.97 6.52
C ARG A 142 2.01 -8.26 5.81
N ARG A 143 1.08 -9.03 6.36
CA ARG A 143 0.57 -10.24 5.70
C ARG A 143 -0.13 -9.90 4.38
N ALA A 144 -0.96 -8.86 4.32
CA ALA A 144 -1.60 -8.38 3.10
C ALA A 144 -0.58 -7.86 2.07
N GLU A 145 0.48 -7.18 2.53
CA GLU A 145 1.59 -6.77 1.66
C GLU A 145 2.31 -7.99 1.07
N ARG A 146 2.59 -9.03 1.87
CA ARG A 146 3.24 -10.25 1.36
C ARG A 146 2.33 -11.00 0.37
N ARG A 147 1.03 -11.09 0.66
CA ARG A 147 0.03 -11.68 -0.27
C ARG A 147 -0.09 -10.92 -1.58
N SER A 148 -0.04 -9.58 -1.54
CA SER A 148 -0.07 -8.75 -2.76
C SER A 148 1.28 -8.68 -3.49
N ARG A 149 2.37 -9.10 -2.83
CA ARG A 149 3.69 -9.35 -3.45
C ARG A 149 3.81 -10.75 -4.05
N ALA A 150 2.83 -11.63 -3.88
CA ALA A 150 2.75 -12.84 -4.71
C ALA A 150 2.75 -12.40 -6.18
N PRO A 151 3.66 -12.91 -7.02
CA PRO A 151 3.73 -12.51 -8.40
C PRO A 151 2.35 -12.66 -9.04
N ALA A 152 1.85 -11.59 -9.64
CA ALA A 152 0.61 -11.67 -10.41
C ALA A 152 0.76 -12.83 -11.40
N LEU A 153 -0.21 -13.72 -11.51
CA LEU A 153 -0.11 -14.77 -12.52
C LEU A 153 -0.27 -14.12 -13.90
N PRO A 154 0.57 -14.47 -14.89
CA PRO A 154 0.42 -13.95 -16.25
C PRO A 154 -0.94 -14.34 -16.83
N SER A 155 -1.53 -13.43 -17.59
CA SER A 155 -2.74 -13.71 -18.35
C SER A 155 -2.46 -14.67 -19.52
N TYR A 156 -3.47 -15.39 -19.99
CA TYR A 156 -3.37 -16.30 -21.14
C TYR A 156 -2.72 -15.64 -22.38
N ARG A 157 -3.03 -14.37 -22.65
CA ARG A 157 -2.46 -13.62 -23.78
C ARG A 157 -0.99 -13.29 -23.59
N GLU A 158 -0.56 -13.00 -22.36
CA GLU A 158 0.85 -12.76 -22.05
C GLU A 158 1.65 -14.07 -22.17
N THR A 159 1.09 -15.17 -21.67
CA THR A 159 1.64 -16.51 -21.85
C THR A 159 1.82 -16.86 -23.33
N GLN A 160 0.83 -16.58 -24.18
CA GLN A 160 0.95 -16.84 -25.61
C GLN A 160 1.99 -15.96 -26.31
N ARG A 161 2.18 -14.70 -25.88
CA ARG A 161 3.24 -13.84 -26.42
C ARG A 161 4.63 -14.36 -26.08
N MET A 162 4.85 -14.79 -24.83
CA MET A 162 6.11 -15.40 -24.42
C MET A 162 6.46 -16.65 -25.26
N ILE A 163 5.45 -17.45 -25.61
CA ILE A 163 5.62 -18.61 -26.50
C ILE A 163 5.87 -18.17 -27.95
N ALA A 164 5.19 -17.12 -28.41
CA ALA A 164 5.29 -16.61 -29.78
C ALA A 164 6.62 -15.91 -30.09
N ASP A 165 7.26 -15.28 -29.09
CA ASP A 165 8.54 -14.58 -29.23
C ASP A 165 9.76 -15.53 -29.35
N GLY A 166 9.53 -16.80 -29.69
CA GLY A 166 10.59 -17.77 -30.03
C GLY A 166 11.44 -18.24 -28.85
N GLY A 167 10.98 -17.96 -27.63
CA GLY A 167 11.60 -18.42 -26.40
C GLY A 167 12.76 -17.54 -25.90
N GLU A 168 13.06 -16.38 -26.51
CA GLU A 168 14.03 -15.41 -25.95
C GLU A 168 13.33 -14.27 -25.22
N ILE A 169 13.62 -14.14 -23.92
CA ILE A 169 12.96 -13.16 -23.04
C ILE A 169 14.02 -12.43 -22.22
N THR A 170 13.89 -11.11 -22.08
CA THR A 170 14.74 -10.29 -21.22
C THR A 170 14.04 -9.99 -19.91
N GLY A 171 14.77 -9.96 -18.80
CA GLY A 171 14.16 -9.84 -17.49
C GLY A 171 15.11 -10.01 -16.31
N PHE A 172 14.57 -9.80 -15.11
CA PHE A 172 15.32 -9.88 -13.86
C PHE A 172 15.07 -11.20 -13.15
N VAL A 173 16.12 -11.73 -12.53
CA VAL A 173 15.98 -12.85 -11.58
C VAL A 173 15.67 -12.29 -10.21
N ALA A 174 14.62 -12.79 -9.57
CA ALA A 174 14.22 -12.45 -8.22
C ALA A 174 14.22 -13.71 -7.35
N GLU A 175 14.57 -13.56 -6.08
CA GLU A 175 14.40 -14.62 -5.09
C GLU A 175 13.10 -14.36 -4.30
N MET A 176 12.24 -15.38 -4.22
CA MET A 176 11.00 -15.31 -3.44
C MET A 176 10.84 -16.63 -2.68
N ASP A 177 10.74 -16.56 -1.36
CA ASP A 177 10.59 -17.73 -0.48
C ASP A 177 11.66 -18.84 -0.67
N GLY A 178 12.87 -18.45 -1.11
CA GLY A 178 14.00 -19.36 -1.34
C GLY A 178 14.08 -19.93 -2.77
N ASP A 179 13.10 -19.65 -3.62
CA ASP A 179 13.07 -20.08 -5.01
C ASP A 179 13.43 -18.91 -5.96
N LEU A 180 14.07 -19.23 -7.09
CA LEU A 180 14.37 -18.26 -8.13
C LEU A 180 13.18 -18.10 -9.08
N TYR A 181 12.83 -16.85 -9.35
CA TYR A 181 11.80 -16.45 -10.29
C TYR A 181 12.40 -15.57 -11.38
N PHE A 182 12.00 -15.81 -12.62
CA PHE A 182 12.30 -14.92 -13.74
C PHE A 182 11.14 -13.95 -13.96
N ARG A 183 11.45 -12.65 -13.95
CA ARG A 183 10.50 -11.58 -14.23
C ARG A 183 10.82 -10.94 -15.57
N PRO A 184 10.01 -11.19 -16.61
CA PRO A 184 10.17 -10.55 -17.91
C PRO A 184 10.04 -9.02 -17.84
N ASP A 185 10.83 -8.32 -18.64
CA ASP A 185 10.78 -6.87 -18.78
C ASP A 185 9.41 -6.41 -19.28
N GLY A 186 8.92 -5.28 -18.78
CA GLY A 186 7.59 -4.77 -19.14
C GLY A 186 6.41 -5.54 -18.53
N HIS A 187 6.67 -6.62 -17.77
CA HIS A 187 5.65 -7.42 -17.12
C HIS A 187 5.68 -7.32 -15.58
N ARG A 188 4.51 -7.56 -14.97
CA ARG A 188 4.31 -7.52 -13.51
C ARG A 188 4.29 -8.89 -12.85
N PHE A 189 4.33 -9.95 -13.66
CA PHE A 189 4.37 -11.32 -13.19
C PHE A 189 5.81 -11.84 -13.13
N ALA A 190 6.02 -12.88 -12.33
CA ALA A 190 7.26 -13.63 -12.30
C ALA A 190 6.92 -15.12 -12.40
N VAL A 191 7.78 -15.87 -13.09
CA VAL A 191 7.61 -17.32 -13.31
C VAL A 191 8.72 -18.04 -12.56
N PRO A 192 8.44 -19.06 -11.75
CA PRO A 192 9.49 -19.81 -11.08
C PRO A 192 10.39 -20.48 -12.12
N ILE A 193 11.70 -20.42 -11.89
CA ILE A 193 12.69 -21.09 -12.71
C ILE A 193 12.79 -22.53 -12.21
N ASP A 194 12.67 -23.50 -13.12
CA ASP A 194 12.92 -24.89 -12.76
C ASP A 194 14.42 -25.12 -12.66
N MET A 195 14.94 -25.01 -11.45
CA MET A 195 16.36 -25.18 -11.15
C MET A 195 16.87 -26.61 -11.41
N GLN A 196 15.99 -27.61 -11.51
CA GLN A 196 16.39 -29.01 -11.71
C GLN A 196 16.57 -29.35 -13.18
N THR A 197 15.79 -28.73 -14.06
CA THR A 197 15.77 -29.06 -15.50
C THR A 197 16.41 -28.00 -16.39
N SER A 198 16.67 -26.81 -15.86
CA SER A 198 17.30 -25.71 -16.62
C SER A 198 18.81 -25.92 -16.74
N GLU A 199 19.32 -26.08 -17.96
CA GLU A 199 20.76 -26.22 -18.25
C GLU A 199 21.57 -24.98 -17.84
N ALA A 200 20.96 -23.79 -17.91
CA ALA A 200 21.62 -22.52 -17.60
C ALA A 200 21.18 -21.92 -16.25
N ALA A 201 20.49 -22.69 -15.39
CA ALA A 201 20.04 -22.18 -14.08
C ALA A 201 21.20 -21.73 -13.17
N ASP A 202 22.35 -22.43 -13.22
CA ASP A 202 23.52 -22.11 -12.38
C ASP A 202 24.12 -20.72 -12.67
N ALA A 203 23.86 -20.16 -13.86
CA ALA A 203 24.31 -18.82 -14.24
C ALA A 203 23.38 -17.71 -13.71
N LEU A 204 22.19 -18.06 -13.24
CA LEU A 204 21.17 -17.12 -12.77
C LEU A 204 21.35 -16.85 -11.28
N TYR A 205 21.34 -15.57 -10.90
CA TYR A 205 21.39 -15.18 -9.50
C TYR A 205 20.50 -13.96 -9.23
N PRO A 206 19.97 -13.82 -8.00
CA PRO A 206 19.03 -12.76 -7.66
C PRO A 206 19.57 -11.37 -7.95
N GLY A 207 18.70 -10.50 -8.48
CA GLY A 207 18.99 -9.09 -8.75
C GLY A 207 19.70 -8.80 -10.06
N ALA A 208 20.15 -9.82 -10.81
CA ALA A 208 20.75 -9.62 -12.12
C ALA A 208 19.74 -9.63 -13.28
N HIS A 209 20.10 -8.90 -14.33
CA HIS A 209 19.33 -8.79 -15.57
C HIS A 209 19.91 -9.74 -16.61
N PHE A 210 19.03 -10.52 -17.25
CA PHE A 210 19.43 -11.54 -18.22
C PHE A 210 18.52 -11.50 -19.44
N ARG A 211 19.09 -11.85 -20.59
CA ARG A 211 18.38 -12.44 -21.72
C ARG A 211 18.43 -13.94 -21.56
N VAL A 212 17.29 -14.58 -21.38
CA VAL A 212 17.18 -16.03 -21.26
C VAL A 212 16.50 -16.59 -22.49
N ARG A 213 16.96 -17.77 -22.93
CA ARG A 213 16.23 -18.61 -23.86
C ARG A 213 15.68 -19.82 -23.13
N GLY A 214 14.40 -20.13 -23.30
CA GLY A 214 13.79 -21.23 -22.56
C GLY A 214 12.39 -21.61 -22.99
N GLU A 215 11.89 -22.67 -22.34
CA GLU A 215 10.54 -23.19 -22.51
C GLU A 215 9.67 -22.83 -21.31
N LEU A 216 8.48 -22.32 -21.57
CA LEU A 216 7.49 -22.00 -20.55
C LEU A 216 6.55 -23.19 -20.35
N ILE A 217 6.68 -23.88 -19.23
CA ILE A 217 5.80 -25.00 -18.87
C ILE A 217 4.49 -24.46 -18.34
N LEU A 218 3.39 -24.91 -18.94
CA LEU A 218 2.04 -24.51 -18.54
C LEU A 218 1.34 -25.61 -17.78
N ARG A 219 0.61 -25.24 -16.73
CA ARG A 219 -0.34 -26.11 -16.02
C ARG A 219 -1.69 -25.43 -15.96
N ARG A 220 -2.72 -26.07 -16.53
CA ARG A 220 -4.07 -25.48 -16.70
C ARG A 220 -4.02 -24.09 -17.36
N GLU A 221 -3.26 -23.99 -18.46
CA GLU A 221 -3.06 -22.75 -19.25
C GLU A 221 -2.36 -21.60 -18.50
N ARG A 222 -1.71 -21.90 -17.37
CA ARG A 222 -0.95 -20.93 -16.57
C ARG A 222 0.53 -21.31 -16.51
N PRO A 223 1.45 -20.35 -16.64
CA PRO A 223 2.88 -20.53 -16.41
C PRO A 223 3.15 -21.13 -15.04
N TYR A 224 3.69 -22.34 -15.08
CA TYR A 224 4.00 -23.16 -13.93
C TYR A 224 5.50 -23.16 -13.65
N ALA A 225 6.32 -23.19 -14.70
CA ALA A 225 7.76 -23.14 -14.60
C ALA A 225 8.39 -22.59 -15.89
N LEU A 226 9.57 -22.00 -15.77
CA LEU A 226 10.43 -21.65 -16.89
C LEU A 226 11.65 -22.58 -16.87
N ILE A 227 11.85 -23.33 -17.95
CA ILE A 227 13.06 -24.13 -18.17
C ILE A 227 14.01 -23.29 -19.01
N VAL A 228 15.16 -22.92 -18.46
CA VAL A 228 16.13 -22.03 -19.11
C VAL A 228 17.22 -22.85 -19.79
N SER A 229 17.25 -22.80 -21.12
CA SER A 229 18.23 -23.47 -21.98
C SER A 229 19.50 -22.63 -22.17
N SER A 230 19.40 -21.30 -22.17
CA SER A 230 20.57 -20.41 -22.19
C SER A 230 20.30 -19.09 -21.47
N ALA A 231 21.35 -18.48 -20.93
CA ALA A 231 21.26 -17.21 -20.24
C ALA A 231 22.47 -16.32 -20.59
N PHE A 232 22.18 -15.07 -20.95
CA PHE A 232 23.18 -14.04 -21.21
C PHE A 232 22.90 -12.85 -20.32
N ARG A 233 23.86 -12.48 -19.46
CA ARG A 233 23.74 -11.29 -18.63
C ARG A 233 23.76 -10.04 -19.51
N ILE A 234 22.88 -9.09 -19.19
CA ILE A 234 22.81 -7.75 -19.81
C ILE A 234 23.25 -6.70 -18.79
#